data_AF-A0A5C8Z882-F1
#
_entry.id   AF-A0A5C8Z882-F1
#
_cell.length_a   1.000
_cell.length_b   1.000
_cell.length_c   1.000
_cell.angle_alpha   90.00
_cell.angle_beta   90.00
_cell.angle_gamma   90.00
#
_symmetry.space_group_name_H-M   'P 1'
#
loop_
_entity.id
_entity.type
_entity.pdbx_description
1 polymer ?
#
loop_
_entity_poly.entity_id
_entity_poly.type
_entity_poly.pdbx_seq_one_letter_code
_entity_poly.pdbx_strand_id
1 'polypeptide(L)'
;MQAEAIVTQTLTSDAINDIVNQLNEYGANDESLRQLKQDWPQFRFILCSEDDMGAKEPYMETDSVQLHLIAASLGCASLTREPENAVGLVIAVIEPED
;
A
#
# COMPACT_ATOMS: atom_id res chain seq x y z
N MET A 1 4.43 29.57 8.28
CA MET A 1 3.45 28.87 9.14
C MET A 1 2.96 27.68 8.35
N GLN A 2 3.36 26.47 8.73
CA GLN A 2 2.56 25.26 8.53
C GLN A 2 2.74 24.46 9.82
N ALA A 3 1.70 24.50 10.65
CA ALA A 3 1.49 23.59 11.76
C ALA A 3 0.59 22.46 11.25
N GLU A 4 0.48 21.40 12.06
CA GLU A 4 -0.57 20.38 12.00
C GLU A 4 -0.28 19.24 11.00
N ALA A 5 -0.26 17.96 11.35
CA ALA A 5 -0.59 17.28 12.59
C ALA A 5 0.31 16.04 12.72
N ILE A 6 0.72 15.68 13.94
CA ILE A 6 1.14 14.30 14.23
C ILE A 6 -0.17 13.50 14.23
N VAL A 7 -0.70 13.26 13.04
CA VAL A 7 -1.83 12.36 12.86
C VAL A 7 -1.26 11.00 13.26
N THR A 8 -1.87 10.36 14.25
CA THR A 8 -1.78 8.91 14.40
C THR A 8 -2.38 8.31 13.13
N GLN A 9 -1.64 8.39 12.03
CA GLN A 9 -2.06 7.89 10.74
C GLN A 9 -2.23 6.39 10.94
N THR A 10 -3.45 5.91 10.76
CA THR A 10 -3.79 4.50 10.70
C THR A 10 -4.19 4.25 9.27
N LEU A 11 -3.74 3.15 8.67
CA LEU A 11 -4.16 2.76 7.33
C LEU A 11 -5.62 2.34 7.38
N THR A 12 -6.57 3.27 7.37
CA THR A 12 -8.00 2.94 7.35
C THR A 12 -8.43 2.47 5.97
N SER A 13 -9.55 1.78 5.87
CA SER A 13 -10.10 1.34 4.58
C SER A 13 -10.35 2.50 3.61
N ASP A 14 -10.67 3.69 4.12
CA ASP A 14 -10.85 4.90 3.30
C ASP A 14 -9.51 5.37 2.69
N ALA A 15 -8.46 5.45 3.51
CA ALA A 15 -7.11 5.77 3.04
C ALA A 15 -6.61 4.76 1.98
N ILE A 16 -6.90 3.47 2.18
CA ILE A 16 -6.56 2.44 1.21
C ILE A 16 -7.29 2.67 -0.12
N ASN A 17 -8.59 2.99 -0.09
CA ASN A 17 -9.34 3.30 -1.30
C ASN A 17 -8.79 4.54 -2.03
N ASP A 18 -8.39 5.57 -1.29
CA ASP A 18 -7.78 6.78 -1.87
C ASP A 18 -6.46 6.44 -2.58
N ILE A 19 -5.59 5.66 -1.93
CA ILE A 19 -4.34 5.16 -2.52
C ILE A 19 -4.63 4.38 -3.80
N VAL A 20 -5.62 3.49 -3.79
CA VAL A 20 -6.01 2.73 -4.99
C VAL A 20 -6.46 3.64 -6.12
N ASN A 21 -7.33 4.61 -5.84
CA ASN A 21 -7.78 5.55 -6.87
C ASN A 21 -6.61 6.33 -7.45
N GLN A 22 -5.69 6.78 -6.60
CA GLN A 22 -4.47 7.46 -7.04
C GLN A 22 -3.60 6.54 -7.92
N LEU A 23 -3.40 5.28 -7.53
CA LEU A 23 -2.63 4.32 -8.33
C LEU A 23 -3.30 3.99 -9.65
N ASN A 24 -4.64 3.96 -9.71
CA ASN A 24 -5.37 3.76 -10.96
C ASN A 24 -5.30 5.01 -11.87
N GLU A 25 -5.29 6.22 -11.29
CA GLU A 25 -5.25 7.47 -12.06
C GLU A 25 -3.84 7.82 -12.57
N TYR A 26 -2.82 7.66 -11.72
CA TYR A 26 -1.42 8.04 -12.02
C TYR A 26 -0.53 6.85 -12.38
N GLY A 27 -0.98 5.62 -12.16
CA GLY A 27 -0.19 4.41 -12.29
C GLY A 27 0.63 4.09 -11.03
N ALA A 28 0.90 2.80 -10.81
CA ALA A 28 1.73 2.33 -9.71
C ALA A 28 3.21 2.34 -10.07
N ASN A 29 3.83 3.50 -9.87
CA ASN A 29 5.24 3.76 -10.19
C ASN A 29 5.99 4.33 -8.98
N ASP A 30 7.32 4.44 -9.10
CA ASP A 30 8.17 5.08 -8.09
C ASP A 30 7.71 6.49 -7.68
N GLU A 31 7.15 7.27 -8.61
CA GLU A 31 6.64 8.63 -8.31
C GLU A 31 5.43 8.60 -7.37
N SER A 32 4.43 7.78 -7.69
CA SER A 32 3.26 7.55 -6.83
C SER A 32 3.70 7.02 -5.46
N LEU A 33 4.65 6.08 -5.44
CA LEU A 33 5.21 5.55 -4.19
C LEU A 33 5.92 6.60 -3.35
N ARG A 34 6.66 7.53 -3.98
CA ARG A 34 7.33 8.64 -3.29
C ARG A 34 6.31 9.57 -2.67
N GLN A 35 5.24 9.92 -3.39
CA GLN A 35 4.16 10.74 -2.82
C GLN A 35 3.53 10.07 -1.60
N LEU A 36 3.19 8.79 -1.71
CA LEU A 36 2.66 8.00 -0.58
C LEU A 36 3.60 8.00 0.62
N LYS A 37 4.92 7.84 0.40
CA LYS A 37 5.93 7.90 1.46
C LYS A 37 6.08 9.30 2.06
N GLN A 38 5.84 10.37 1.30
CA GLN A 38 5.87 11.73 1.83
C GLN A 38 4.65 12.02 2.69
N ASP A 39 3.49 11.52 2.27
CA ASP A 39 2.22 11.73 2.96
C ASP A 39 2.11 10.82 4.21
N TRP A 40 2.68 9.61 4.13
CA TRP A 40 2.66 8.57 5.17
C TRP A 40 4.07 8.07 5.53
N PRO A 41 4.98 8.92 6.07
CA PRO A 41 6.39 8.58 6.28
C PRO A 41 6.63 7.50 7.34
N GLN A 42 5.64 7.26 8.21
CA GLN A 42 5.70 6.23 9.24
C GLN A 42 5.31 4.83 8.72
N PHE A 43 4.70 4.75 7.53
CA PHE A 43 4.28 3.50 6.91
C PHE A 43 5.27 3.04 5.85
N ARG A 44 5.37 1.72 5.69
CA ARG A 44 6.26 1.12 4.71
C ARG A 44 5.49 0.83 3.42
N PHE A 45 5.82 1.54 2.34
CA PHE A 45 5.29 1.24 1.00
C PHE A 45 6.35 0.52 0.17
N ILE A 46 5.96 -0.64 -0.36
CA ILE A 46 6.79 -1.49 -1.21
C ILE A 46 6.07 -1.64 -2.54
N LEU A 47 6.78 -1.42 -3.65
CA LEU A 47 6.29 -1.67 -4.99
C LEU A 47 6.92 -2.97 -5.48
N CYS A 48 6.09 -3.94 -5.86
CA CYS A 48 6.49 -5.20 -6.46
C CYS A 48 5.64 -5.45 -7.71
N SER A 49 6.02 -6.43 -8.53
CA SER A 49 5.15 -6.98 -9.57
C SER A 49 4.31 -8.12 -8.97
N GLU A 50 3.17 -8.44 -9.57
CA GLU A 50 2.35 -9.58 -9.09
C GLU A 50 3.14 -10.90 -9.06
N ASP A 51 4.04 -11.10 -10.03
CA ASP A 51 4.89 -12.29 -10.14
C ASP A 51 5.80 -12.49 -8.89
N ASP A 52 6.27 -11.39 -8.30
CA ASP A 52 7.12 -11.41 -7.09
C ASP A 52 6.31 -11.70 -5.82
N MET A 53 5.03 -11.33 -5.80
CA MET A 53 4.13 -11.64 -4.68
C MET A 53 3.65 -13.10 -4.72
N GLY A 54 3.52 -13.68 -5.91
CA GLY A 54 3.04 -15.05 -6.11
C GLY A 54 1.58 -15.23 -5.65
N ALA A 55 1.21 -16.43 -5.20
CA ALA A 55 -0.16 -16.76 -4.79
C ALA A 55 -0.55 -16.22 -3.38
N LYS A 56 -0.06 -15.03 -3.00
CA LYS A 56 -0.46 -14.39 -1.74
C LYS A 56 -1.81 -13.71 -1.93
N GLU A 57 -2.74 -13.94 -1.00
CA GLU A 57 -4.03 -13.25 -1.06
C GLU A 57 -3.86 -11.73 -0.87
N PRO A 58 -4.34 -10.91 -1.82
CA PRO A 58 -4.43 -9.47 -1.63
C PRO A 58 -5.49 -9.11 -0.60
N TYR A 59 -5.22 -8.05 0.16
CA TYR A 59 -6.26 -7.40 0.98
C TYR A 59 -7.29 -6.73 0.08
N MET A 60 -6.81 -6.08 -0.98
CA MET A 60 -7.63 -5.43 -2.01
C MET A 60 -6.99 -5.65 -3.37
N GLU A 61 -7.78 -6.03 -4.35
CA GLU A 61 -7.36 -6.24 -5.73
C GLU A 61 -8.18 -5.35 -6.64
N THR A 62 -7.54 -4.79 -7.65
CA THR A 62 -8.14 -4.01 -8.73
C THR A 62 -7.62 -4.50 -10.07
N ASP A 63 -8.17 -4.03 -11.18
CA ASP A 63 -7.70 -4.40 -12.53
C ASP A 63 -6.22 -4.11 -12.79
N SER A 64 -5.61 -3.14 -12.09
CA SER A 64 -4.23 -2.71 -12.36
C SER A 64 -3.25 -3.01 -11.23
N VAL A 65 -3.74 -3.17 -9.99
CA VAL A 65 -2.89 -3.36 -8.82
C VAL A 65 -3.54 -4.21 -7.73
N GLN A 66 -2.70 -4.91 -6.98
CA GLN A 66 -3.04 -5.63 -5.75
C GLN A 66 -2.37 -4.95 -4.55
N LEU A 67 -3.11 -4.82 -3.46
CA LEU A 67 -2.64 -4.26 -2.20
C LEU A 67 -2.61 -5.33 -1.12
N HIS A 68 -1.49 -5.42 -0.41
CA HIS A 68 -1.31 -6.34 0.71
C HIS A 68 -0.84 -5.58 1.94
N LEU A 69 -1.51 -5.78 3.07
CA LEU A 69 -1.15 -5.10 4.31
C LEU A 69 -0.01 -5.83 5.00
N ILE A 70 1.00 -5.10 5.45
CA ILE A 70 2.15 -5.63 6.18
C ILE A 70 1.88 -5.46 7.68
N ALA A 71 1.88 -6.55 8.43
CA ALA A 71 1.72 -6.53 9.88
C ALA A 71 3.02 -6.18 10.60
N ALA A 72 2.91 -5.52 11.76
CA ALA A 72 4.03 -5.36 12.69
C ALA A 72 4.37 -6.71 13.36
N SER A 73 5.08 -7.60 12.67
CA SER A 73 5.48 -8.88 13.25
C SER A 73 6.92 -8.84 13.76
N LEU A 74 7.22 -9.57 14.84
CA LEU A 74 8.59 -9.72 15.37
C LEU A 74 9.51 -10.58 14.47
N GLY A 75 8.99 -11.13 13.36
CA GLY A 75 9.72 -11.96 12.39
C GLY A 75 9.67 -11.43 10.94
N CYS A 76 10.10 -12.26 9.99
CA CYS A 76 10.07 -11.91 8.56
C CYS A 76 8.64 -11.51 8.14
N ALA A 77 8.53 -10.43 7.37
CA ALA A 77 7.30 -9.68 7.08
C ALA A 77 6.05 -10.58 6.98
N SER A 78 5.13 -10.43 7.93
CA SER A 78 3.85 -11.13 7.92
C SER A 78 2.81 -10.23 7.26
N LEU A 79 1.99 -10.77 6.36
CA LEU A 79 0.84 -10.04 5.82
C LEU A 79 -0.34 -10.13 6.79
N THR A 80 -1.14 -9.08 6.86
CA THR A 80 -2.40 -9.04 7.63
C THR A 80 -3.56 -8.62 6.73
N ARG A 81 -4.77 -8.83 7.22
CA ARG A 81 -6.02 -8.27 6.65
C ARG A 81 -6.63 -7.22 7.57
N GLU A 82 -5.92 -6.87 8.63
CA GLU A 82 -6.34 -5.89 9.63
C GLU A 82 -5.59 -4.56 9.38
N PRO A 83 -6.25 -3.58 8.73
CA PRO A 83 -5.67 -2.24 8.50
C PRO A 83 -5.12 -1.57 9.76
N GLU A 84 -5.78 -1.79 10.89
CA GLU A 84 -5.42 -1.28 12.21
C GLU A 84 -4.10 -1.84 12.76
N ASN A 85 -3.72 -3.07 12.37
CA ASN A 85 -2.46 -3.70 12.76
C ASN A 85 -1.39 -3.60 11.65
N ALA A 86 -1.72 -2.96 10.53
CA ALA A 86 -0.81 -2.77 9.42
C ALA A 86 0.21 -1.67 9.72
N VAL A 87 1.47 -1.91 9.40
CA VAL A 87 2.59 -0.95 9.43
C VAL A 87 3.09 -0.57 8.04
N GLY A 88 2.43 -1.09 7.01
CA GLY A 88 2.77 -0.81 5.64
C GLY A 88 1.87 -1.50 4.63
N LEU A 89 2.11 -1.22 3.37
CA LEU A 89 1.44 -1.81 2.22
C LEU A 89 2.46 -2.27 1.19
N VAL A 90 2.21 -3.43 0.61
CA VAL A 90 2.81 -3.84 -0.65
C VAL A 90 1.82 -3.55 -1.76
N ILE A 91 2.27 -2.83 -2.77
CA ILE A 91 1.55 -2.54 -4.00
C ILE A 91 2.16 -3.46 -5.07
N ALA A 92 1.41 -4.47 -5.48
CA ALA A 92 1.78 -5.35 -6.57
C ALA A 92 1.14 -4.82 -7.86
N VAL A 93 1.95 -4.48 -8.86
CA VAL A 93 1.43 -4.07 -10.17
C VAL A 93 1.02 -5.31 -10.96
N ILE A 94 -0.23 -5.31 -11.42
CA ILE A 94 -0.76 -6.35 -12.31
C ILE A 94 -0.42 -5.90 -13.73
N GLU A 95 0.19 -6.81 -14.49
CA GLU A 95 0.41 -6.54 -15.91
C GLU A 95 -0.93 -6.66 -16.64
N PRO A 96 -1.35 -5.67 -17.44
CA PRO A 96 -2.57 -5.80 -18.22
C PRO A 96 -2.43 -7.00 -19.15
N GLU A 97 -3.34 -7.98 -19.03
CA GLU A 97 -3.41 -9.09 -19.98
C GLU A 97 -3.86 -8.52 -21.35
N ASP A 98 -2.98 -8.61 -22.34
CA ASP A 98 -3.14 -8.09 -23.73
C ASP A 98 -4.26 -8.83 -24.52
#